data_AF-A0A7S0LMH5-F1
#
_entry.id   AF-A0A7S0LMH5-F1
#
_cell.length_a   1.000
_cell.length_b   1.000
_cell.length_c   1.000
_cell.angle_alpha   90.00
_cell.angle_beta   90.00
_cell.angle_gamma   90.00
#
_symmetry.space_group_name_H-M   'P 1'
#
loop_
_entity.id
_entity.type
_entity.pdbx_description
1 polymer ?
#
loop_
_entity_poly.entity_id
_entity_poly.type
_entity_poly.pdbx_seq_one_letter_code
_entity_poly.pdbx_strand_id
1 'polypeptide(L)'
;MQEESIYSLIPQPIEQAPRPPRHVSKHNPVVQPTFSTFGLKGTSKPGYENVAGDGGNAGAAGYGQHTYKKSHATFGTVNNAKAPTDIQQKGTGIGGGSVVLPDEVKPIVRSTGQRKPPVPGPKVCHDEYKSTHPAREEKNFVTANAVENILSEPKKGAEPVNWTEKPHFGKVPPYLNKIKKEISDEYEYIRTMQQSQEGDHPGLRPIGEGERAELID
;
A
#
# COMPACT_ATOMS: atom_id res chain seq x y z
N MET A 1 6.61 -43.62 -76.45
CA MET A 1 7.95 -43.85 -75.89
C MET A 1 7.88 -43.60 -74.39
N GLN A 2 7.54 -44.64 -73.65
CA GLN A 2 7.87 -44.72 -72.24
C GLN A 2 9.23 -45.42 -72.23
N GLU A 3 10.27 -44.74 -71.78
CA GLU A 3 11.61 -45.30 -71.72
C GLU A 3 11.64 -46.35 -70.60
N GLU A 4 11.28 -47.58 -70.95
CA GLU A 4 11.42 -48.73 -70.07
C GLU A 4 12.92 -48.96 -69.84
N SER A 5 13.38 -48.59 -68.65
CA SER A 5 14.75 -48.80 -68.23
C SER A 5 14.81 -50.07 -67.38
N ILE A 6 15.70 -51.00 -67.74
CA ILE A 6 15.95 -52.22 -66.96
C ILE A 6 16.36 -51.89 -65.51
N TYR A 7 16.93 -50.71 -65.28
CA TYR A 7 17.32 -50.20 -63.97
C TYR A 7 16.12 -49.79 -63.08
N SER A 8 14.92 -49.66 -63.66
CA SER A 8 13.67 -49.35 -62.94
C SER A 8 12.81 -50.59 -62.63
N LEU A 9 13.27 -51.78 -63.02
CA LEU A 9 12.55 -53.05 -62.83
C LEU A 9 12.44 -53.47 -61.35
N ILE A 10 13.47 -53.14 -60.56
CA ILE A 10 13.49 -53.35 -59.11
C ILE A 10 13.26 -51.98 -58.46
N PRO A 11 12.13 -51.74 -57.78
CA PRO A 11 11.93 -50.49 -57.07
C PRO A 11 13.05 -50.31 -56.03
N GLN A 12 13.64 -49.12 -56.00
CA GLN A 12 14.61 -48.80 -54.96
C GLN A 12 13.93 -48.92 -53.60
N PRO A 13 14.58 -49.55 -52.62
CA PRO A 13 13.98 -49.73 -51.30
C PRO A 13 13.74 -48.35 -50.68
N ILE A 14 12.47 -48.01 -50.46
CA ILE A 14 12.11 -46.78 -49.75
C ILE A 14 12.52 -46.97 -48.30
N GLU A 15 13.48 -46.17 -47.82
CA GLU A 15 13.90 -46.19 -46.42
C GLU A 15 12.71 -45.79 -45.54
N GLN A 16 12.19 -46.74 -44.74
CA GLN A 16 11.15 -46.43 -43.77
C GLN A 16 11.76 -45.59 -42.65
N ALA A 17 11.28 -44.36 -42.47
CA ALA A 17 11.72 -43.53 -41.36
C ALA A 17 11.45 -44.25 -40.02
N PRO A 18 12.44 -44.30 -39.10
CA PRO A 18 12.27 -44.94 -37.81
C PRO A 18 11.17 -44.22 -37.01
N ARG A 19 10.34 -44.99 -36.29
CA ARG A 19 9.31 -44.42 -35.43
C ARG A 19 9.97 -43.53 -34.36
N PRO A 20 9.40 -42.36 -34.05
CA PRO A 20 9.94 -41.52 -32.99
C PRO A 20 9.91 -42.27 -31.65
N PRO A 21 10.84 -41.94 -30.73
CA PRO A 21 10.84 -42.54 -29.40
C PRO A 21 9.51 -42.25 -28.68
N ARG A 22 9.05 -43.21 -27.88
CA ARG A 22 7.86 -43.04 -27.04
C ARG A 22 8.08 -41.89 -26.06
N HIS A 23 7.11 -40.98 -25.97
CA HIS A 23 7.12 -39.91 -24.97
C HIS A 23 7.20 -40.50 -23.55
N VAL A 24 8.20 -40.06 -22.78
CA VAL A 24 8.34 -40.37 -21.35
C VAL A 24 8.03 -39.10 -20.57
N SER A 25 7.08 -39.17 -19.64
CA SER A 25 6.72 -38.02 -18.81
C SER A 25 7.91 -37.58 -17.95
N LYS A 26 7.99 -36.28 -17.65
CA LYS A 26 8.99 -35.72 -16.73
C LYS A 26 8.76 -36.14 -15.27
N HIS A 27 7.59 -36.71 -14.96
CA HIS A 27 7.18 -37.05 -13.60
C HIS A 27 7.55 -38.49 -13.26
N ASN A 28 8.09 -38.71 -12.06
CA ASN A 28 8.47 -40.03 -11.59
C ASN A 28 7.21 -40.89 -11.30
N PRO A 29 7.03 -42.05 -11.97
CA PRO A 29 5.82 -42.87 -11.83
C PRO A 29 5.73 -43.63 -10.50
N VAL A 30 6.83 -43.73 -9.74
CA VAL A 30 6.88 -44.44 -8.44
C VAL A 30 6.57 -43.50 -7.27
N VAL A 31 6.64 -42.18 -7.50
CA VAL A 31 6.42 -41.18 -6.46
C VAL A 31 4.93 -41.07 -6.18
N GLN A 32 4.57 -41.09 -4.89
CA GLN A 32 3.19 -40.91 -4.45
C GLN A 32 2.65 -39.54 -4.90
N PRO A 33 1.35 -39.35 -5.11
CA PRO A 33 0.79 -38.04 -5.46
C PRO A 33 1.07 -36.98 -4.38
N THR A 34 1.42 -35.76 -4.80
CA THR A 34 1.58 -34.63 -3.88
C THR A 34 0.28 -34.31 -3.16
N PHE A 35 0.34 -34.02 -1.86
CA PHE A 35 -0.83 -33.75 -1.01
C PHE A 35 -1.89 -34.86 -1.02
N SER A 36 -1.48 -36.13 -1.09
CA SER A 36 -2.40 -37.26 -0.97
C SER A 36 -2.99 -37.33 0.45
N THR A 37 -4.31 -37.51 0.56
CA THR A 37 -5.02 -37.73 1.83
C THR A 37 -5.22 -39.22 2.15
N PHE A 38 -4.85 -40.12 1.24
CA PHE A 38 -5.01 -41.56 1.36
C PHE A 38 -3.81 -42.21 2.05
N GLY A 39 -4.04 -43.33 2.77
CA GLY A 39 -2.95 -44.13 3.37
C GLY A 39 -2.41 -43.66 4.73
N LEU A 40 -2.94 -42.57 5.28
CA LEU A 40 -2.41 -41.91 6.48
C LEU A 40 -2.88 -42.51 7.83
N LYS A 41 -3.70 -43.55 7.81
CA LYS A 41 -4.25 -44.19 9.02
C LYS A 41 -3.11 -44.83 9.83
N GLY A 42 -2.87 -44.36 11.06
CA GLY A 42 -1.81 -44.90 11.94
C GLY A 42 -0.45 -44.18 11.84
N THR A 43 -0.43 -42.99 11.23
CA THR A 43 0.71 -42.06 11.24
C THR A 43 0.42 -40.86 12.15
N SER A 44 1.47 -40.19 12.65
CA SER A 44 1.35 -39.01 13.52
C SER A 44 1.08 -37.70 12.77
N LYS A 45 0.97 -37.74 11.42
CA LYS A 45 0.70 -36.56 10.59
C LYS A 45 -0.78 -36.54 10.18
N PRO A 46 -1.54 -35.50 10.56
CA PRO A 46 -2.92 -35.37 10.13
C PRO A 46 -3.00 -34.96 8.65
N GLY A 47 -3.60 -35.80 7.82
CA GLY A 47 -4.35 -35.37 6.63
C GLY A 47 -3.63 -35.21 5.28
N TYR A 48 -2.30 -35.11 5.20
CA TYR A 48 -1.61 -34.98 3.89
C TYR A 48 -0.21 -35.63 3.82
N GLU A 49 0.09 -36.32 2.71
CA GLU A 49 1.39 -36.91 2.35
C GLU A 49 2.03 -36.22 1.13
N ASN A 50 3.36 -36.36 0.96
CA ASN A 50 4.12 -35.78 -0.16
C ASN A 50 3.92 -34.27 -0.34
N VAL A 51 4.04 -33.50 0.75
CA VAL A 51 4.06 -32.03 0.69
C VAL A 51 5.36 -31.61 0.02
N ALA A 52 5.27 -30.80 -1.04
CA ALA A 52 6.38 -30.30 -1.86
C ALA A 52 7.01 -31.28 -2.88
N GLY A 53 6.40 -32.43 -3.15
CA GLY A 53 6.82 -33.28 -4.28
C GLY A 53 8.19 -33.93 -4.11
N ASP A 54 8.65 -34.11 -2.87
CA ASP A 54 9.87 -34.85 -2.60
C ASP A 54 9.64 -36.32 -3.00
N GLY A 55 10.19 -36.68 -4.15
CA GLY A 55 10.11 -38.03 -4.71
C GLY A 55 11.02 -39.04 -4.03
N GLY A 56 11.76 -38.63 -3.01
CA GLY A 56 12.49 -39.53 -2.13
C GLY A 56 11.59 -40.02 -0.99
N ASN A 57 11.87 -41.21 -0.46
CA ASN A 57 11.48 -41.52 0.92
C ASN A 57 11.83 -40.30 1.76
N ALA A 58 10.83 -39.65 2.38
CA ALA A 58 10.95 -38.48 3.25
C ALA A 58 12.40 -38.29 3.69
N GLY A 59 13.14 -37.48 2.92
CA GLY A 59 14.54 -37.25 3.18
C GLY A 59 14.65 -36.70 4.59
N ALA A 60 15.75 -37.01 5.27
CA ALA A 60 16.03 -36.60 6.66
C ALA A 60 15.97 -35.08 6.93
N ALA A 61 15.54 -34.26 5.98
CA ALA A 61 15.43 -32.81 6.06
C ALA A 61 14.13 -32.22 5.44
N GLY A 62 13.06 -32.99 5.27
CA GLY A 62 11.82 -32.51 4.64
C GLY A 62 10.56 -32.70 5.50
N TYR A 63 10.37 -31.83 6.50
CA TYR A 63 9.22 -31.78 7.42
C TYR A 63 9.02 -33.04 8.29
N GLY A 64 9.86 -33.21 9.31
CA GLY A 64 9.65 -34.16 10.42
C GLY A 64 10.70 -35.27 10.51
N GLN A 65 11.12 -35.61 11.74
CA GLN A 65 12.20 -36.55 12.07
C GLN A 65 11.82 -38.05 11.95
N HIS A 66 10.74 -38.39 11.24
CA HIS A 66 10.21 -39.75 11.22
C HIS A 66 10.17 -40.32 9.81
N THR A 67 10.96 -41.34 9.56
CA THR A 67 10.87 -42.17 8.33
C THR A 67 9.72 -43.16 8.49
N TYR A 68 8.65 -43.02 7.70
CA TYR A 68 7.40 -43.79 7.88
C TYR A 68 7.40 -45.17 7.21
N LYS A 69 8.53 -45.88 7.19
CA LYS A 69 8.58 -47.27 6.72
C LYS A 69 8.50 -48.23 7.88
N LYS A 70 7.30 -48.73 8.18
CA LYS A 70 7.10 -49.83 9.15
C LYS A 70 7.13 -51.16 8.40
N SER A 71 8.29 -51.80 8.28
CA SER A 71 8.45 -53.05 7.53
C SER A 71 7.62 -54.23 8.07
N HIS A 72 7.28 -54.21 9.36
CA HIS A 72 6.63 -55.33 10.05
C HIS A 72 5.43 -54.87 10.92
N ALA A 73 4.68 -53.84 10.48
CA ALA A 73 3.55 -53.32 11.27
C ALA A 73 2.35 -54.28 11.38
N THR A 74 2.06 -55.04 10.32
CA THR A 74 0.83 -55.86 10.25
C THR A 74 0.96 -57.17 11.02
N PHE A 75 2.09 -57.86 10.85
CA PHE A 75 2.28 -59.22 11.39
C PHE A 75 3.46 -59.34 12.37
N GLY A 76 4.14 -58.23 12.68
CA GLY A 76 5.32 -58.26 13.54
C GLY A 76 6.54 -58.94 12.89
N THR A 77 7.59 -59.08 13.69
CA THR A 77 8.81 -59.80 13.28
C THR A 77 8.69 -61.27 13.67
N VAL A 78 9.28 -62.16 12.86
CA VAL A 78 9.34 -63.58 13.20
C VAL A 78 10.13 -63.77 14.49
N ASN A 79 9.70 -64.73 15.33
CA ASN A 79 10.40 -65.20 16.53
C ASN A 79 10.67 -64.15 17.63
N ASN A 80 9.81 -63.13 17.81
CA ASN A 80 10.01 -62.09 18.83
C ASN A 80 11.45 -61.54 18.78
N ALA A 81 11.82 -60.92 17.66
CA ALA A 81 13.21 -60.59 17.30
C ALA A 81 14.02 -59.77 18.32
N LYS A 82 13.40 -59.22 19.37
CA LYS A 82 14.09 -58.68 20.54
C LYS A 82 14.00 -59.64 21.70
N ALA A 83 15.15 -60.23 22.06
CA ALA A 83 15.27 -61.03 23.26
C ALA A 83 15.01 -60.16 24.51
N PRO A 84 14.37 -60.69 25.57
CA PRO A 84 14.15 -59.95 26.83
C PRO A 84 15.43 -59.49 27.52
N THR A 85 16.57 -60.08 27.16
CA THR A 85 17.92 -59.72 27.62
C THR A 85 18.47 -58.46 26.95
N ASP A 86 17.88 -58.02 25.83
CA ASP A 86 18.21 -56.77 25.14
C ASP A 86 17.53 -55.58 25.83
N ILE A 87 17.99 -55.30 27.06
CA ILE A 87 17.53 -54.18 27.88
C ILE A 87 18.25 -52.91 27.39
N GLN A 88 17.49 -51.85 27.13
CA GLN A 88 18.05 -50.57 26.70
C GLN A 88 18.96 -49.99 27.80
N GLN A 89 20.16 -49.59 27.41
CA GLN A 89 21.09 -48.92 28.32
C GLN A 89 20.71 -47.43 28.46
N LYS A 90 21.16 -46.80 29.55
CA LYS A 90 20.97 -45.37 29.76
C LYS A 90 21.62 -44.60 28.61
N GLY A 91 20.83 -43.78 27.91
CA GLY A 91 21.33 -42.96 26.82
C GLY A 91 21.20 -43.57 25.42
N THR A 92 20.66 -44.79 25.28
CA THR A 92 20.53 -45.48 23.98
C THR A 92 19.13 -45.40 23.37
N GLY A 93 18.18 -44.76 24.05
CA GLY A 93 16.81 -44.58 23.57
C GLY A 93 16.71 -43.42 22.57
N ILE A 94 15.98 -43.63 21.47
CA ILE A 94 15.78 -42.68 20.36
C ILE A 94 15.19 -41.31 20.82
N GLY A 95 14.60 -41.23 22.01
CA GLY A 95 14.06 -39.98 22.58
C GLY A 95 14.64 -39.57 23.94
N GLY A 96 15.63 -40.30 24.48
CA GLY A 96 16.22 -40.05 25.80
C GLY A 96 17.74 -40.24 25.86
N GLY A 97 18.37 -40.48 24.71
CA GLY A 97 19.82 -40.48 24.54
C GLY A 97 20.44 -39.11 24.69
N SER A 98 21.72 -39.03 25.03
CA SER A 98 22.48 -37.77 24.96
C SER A 98 22.33 -37.24 23.53
N VAL A 99 21.55 -36.18 23.37
CA VAL A 99 21.40 -35.50 22.08
C VAL A 99 22.79 -34.99 21.73
N VAL A 100 23.48 -35.69 20.83
CA VAL A 100 24.76 -35.24 20.28
C VAL A 100 24.41 -34.10 19.35
N LEU A 101 24.47 -32.89 19.91
CA LEU A 101 24.40 -31.67 19.12
C LEU A 101 25.61 -31.67 18.18
N PRO A 102 25.45 -31.31 16.90
CA PRO A 102 26.60 -31.15 16.02
C PRO A 102 27.50 -30.04 16.56
N ASP A 103 28.81 -30.26 16.55
CA ASP A 103 29.82 -29.30 17.04
C ASP A 103 29.75 -27.95 16.32
N GLU A 104 29.27 -27.96 15.06
CA GLU A 104 29.07 -26.75 14.25
C GLU A 104 27.60 -26.59 13.85
N VAL A 105 26.91 -25.68 14.52
CA VAL A 105 25.58 -25.22 14.08
C VAL A 105 25.78 -24.24 12.93
N LYS A 106 25.71 -24.74 11.69
CA LYS A 106 25.63 -23.85 10.53
C LYS A 106 24.35 -23.02 10.66
N PRO A 107 24.43 -21.68 10.59
CA PRO A 107 23.25 -20.84 10.66
C PRO A 107 22.31 -21.21 9.51
N ILE A 108 21.03 -21.36 9.82
CA ILE A 108 20.01 -21.67 8.82
C ILE A 108 19.95 -20.49 7.85
N VAL A 109 20.55 -20.65 6.66
CA VAL A 109 20.47 -19.67 5.58
C VAL A 109 19.08 -19.77 4.96
N ARG A 110 18.12 -19.03 5.51
CA ARG A 110 16.90 -18.70 4.77
C ARG A 110 17.32 -17.72 3.69
N SER A 111 17.13 -18.06 2.41
CA SER A 111 17.43 -17.17 1.28
C SER A 111 16.43 -16.02 1.22
N THR A 112 16.43 -15.16 2.23
CA THR A 112 15.83 -13.83 2.13
C THR A 112 16.83 -13.00 1.35
N GLY A 113 16.77 -13.06 0.02
CA GLY A 113 17.57 -12.17 -0.83
C GLY A 113 17.45 -10.73 -0.34
N GLN A 114 18.56 -9.98 -0.36
CA GLN A 114 18.55 -8.59 0.10
C GLN A 114 17.60 -7.77 -0.79
N ARG A 115 16.41 -7.47 -0.27
CA ARG A 115 15.34 -6.76 -1.01
C ARG A 115 15.64 -5.27 -1.22
N LYS A 116 16.63 -4.74 -0.48
CA LYS A 116 17.02 -3.34 -0.52
C LYS A 116 18.52 -3.23 -0.70
N PRO A 117 19.01 -2.23 -1.46
CA PRO A 117 20.44 -1.97 -1.57
C PRO A 117 20.99 -1.58 -0.19
N PRO A 118 22.27 -1.90 0.09
CA PRO A 118 22.94 -1.47 1.30
C PRO A 118 23.05 0.06 1.36
N VAL A 119 23.06 0.60 2.58
CA VAL A 119 23.22 2.04 2.81
C VAL A 119 24.59 2.49 2.31
N PRO A 120 24.71 3.64 1.61
CA PRO A 120 26.00 4.18 1.18
C PRO A 120 26.97 4.38 2.35
N GLY A 121 28.24 4.09 2.10
CA GLY A 121 29.28 4.25 3.10
C GLY A 121 29.61 5.72 3.40
N PRO A 122 30.22 6.02 4.57
CA PRO A 122 30.50 7.40 5.00
C PRO A 122 31.30 8.24 4.00
N LYS A 123 32.26 7.62 3.29
CA LYS A 123 33.08 8.30 2.29
C LYS A 123 32.27 8.74 1.07
N VAL A 124 31.38 7.86 0.59
CA VAL A 124 30.51 8.14 -0.56
C VAL A 124 29.59 9.32 -0.25
N CYS A 125 28.97 9.33 0.92
CA CYS A 125 28.11 10.45 1.36
C CYS A 125 28.90 11.77 1.45
N HIS A 126 30.12 11.72 1.96
CA HIS A 126 30.96 12.91 2.12
C HIS A 126 31.40 13.49 0.77
N ASP A 127 31.75 12.64 -0.19
CA ASP A 127 32.18 13.08 -1.52
C ASP A 127 31.00 13.63 -2.34
N GLU A 128 29.82 13.00 -2.23
CA GLU A 128 28.57 13.53 -2.76
C GLU A 128 28.24 14.91 -2.17
N TYR A 129 28.38 15.07 -0.86
CA TYR A 129 28.13 16.35 -0.19
C TYR A 129 29.05 17.46 -0.73
N LYS A 130 30.35 17.18 -0.86
CA LYS A 130 31.33 18.12 -1.42
C LYS A 130 31.07 18.46 -2.89
N SER A 131 30.58 17.50 -3.68
CA SER A 131 30.28 17.73 -5.10
C SER A 131 29.00 18.55 -5.30
N THR A 132 28.03 18.44 -4.39
CA THR A 132 26.71 19.07 -4.52
C THR A 132 26.65 20.46 -3.90
N HIS A 133 27.49 20.74 -2.89
CA HIS A 133 27.48 22.02 -2.20
C HIS A 133 28.66 22.87 -2.65
N PRO A 134 28.44 24.17 -2.95
CA PRO A 134 29.54 25.07 -3.24
C PRO A 134 30.46 25.16 -2.02
N ALA A 135 31.76 25.33 -2.26
CA ALA A 135 32.71 25.61 -1.20
C ALA A 135 32.21 26.82 -0.39
N ARG A 136 32.28 26.75 0.94
CA ARG A 136 31.93 27.89 1.79
C ARG A 136 32.83 29.06 1.40
N GLU A 137 32.27 30.06 0.74
CA GLU A 137 32.94 31.35 0.57
C GLU A 137 33.04 32.01 1.95
N GLU A 138 34.26 32.39 2.34
CA GLU A 138 34.51 33.11 3.58
C GLU A 138 34.05 34.56 3.41
N LYS A 139 32.76 34.81 3.64
CA LYS A 139 32.22 36.18 3.67
C LYS A 139 32.95 36.99 4.74
N ASN A 140 33.58 38.09 4.33
CA ASN A 140 34.18 39.02 5.27
C ASN A 140 33.07 39.90 5.88
N PHE A 141 32.56 39.47 7.03
CA PHE A 141 31.49 40.14 7.76
C PHE A 141 31.82 41.59 8.13
N VAL A 142 33.09 41.95 8.31
CA VAL A 142 33.48 43.35 8.60
C VAL A 142 33.16 44.23 7.40
N THR A 143 33.57 43.80 6.21
CA THR A 143 33.31 44.55 4.97
C THR A 143 31.83 44.53 4.59
N ALA A 144 31.15 43.39 4.76
CA ALA A 144 29.73 43.27 4.44
C ALA A 144 28.86 44.16 5.33
N ASN A 145 29.09 44.15 6.65
CA ASN A 145 28.34 44.98 7.60
C ASN A 145 28.62 46.47 7.37
N ALA A 146 29.86 46.84 7.00
CA ALA A 146 30.20 48.22 6.67
C ALA A 146 29.42 48.71 5.44
N VAL A 147 29.39 47.91 4.37
CA VAL A 147 28.64 48.23 3.15
C VAL A 147 27.13 48.31 3.42
N GLU A 148 26.58 47.35 4.18
CA GLU A 148 25.16 47.33 4.53
C GLU A 148 24.74 48.60 5.28
N ASN A 149 25.54 49.03 6.26
CA ASN A 149 25.28 50.26 7.01
C ASN A 149 25.39 51.51 6.13
N ILE A 150 26.38 51.59 5.24
CA ILE A 150 26.57 52.74 4.33
C ILE A 150 25.37 52.89 3.37
N LEU A 151 24.85 51.76 2.88
CA LEU A 151 23.74 51.75 1.93
C LEU A 151 22.36 51.85 2.60
N SER A 152 22.29 51.68 3.92
CA SER A 152 21.02 51.72 4.64
C SER A 152 20.44 53.14 4.70
N GLU A 153 19.18 53.28 4.30
CA GLU A 153 18.47 54.55 4.45
C GLU A 153 18.14 54.81 5.93
N PRO A 154 18.36 56.03 6.44
CA PRO A 154 18.02 56.36 7.82
C PRO A 154 16.50 56.28 8.02
N LYS A 155 16.07 55.62 9.09
CA LYS A 155 14.65 55.59 9.47
C LYS A 155 14.18 57.01 9.76
N LYS A 156 13.24 57.52 8.96
CA LYS A 156 12.57 58.79 9.23
C LYS A 156 11.65 58.61 10.45
N GLY A 157 11.62 59.60 11.34
CA GLY A 157 10.65 59.65 12.43
C GLY A 157 9.23 59.66 11.88
N ALA A 158 8.27 59.22 12.68
CA ALA A 158 6.86 59.38 12.32
C ALA A 158 6.53 60.88 12.31
N GLU A 159 6.27 61.42 11.12
CA GLU A 159 5.80 62.79 10.95
C GLU A 159 4.41 62.93 11.60
N PRO A 160 4.08 64.09 12.20
CA PRO A 160 2.78 64.32 12.80
C PRO A 160 1.68 64.23 11.72
N VAL A 161 0.67 63.40 11.97
CA VAL A 161 -0.44 63.19 11.03
C VAL A 161 -1.26 64.47 10.90
N ASN A 162 -1.27 65.06 9.70
CA ASN A 162 -2.11 66.21 9.42
C ASN A 162 -3.57 65.78 9.21
N TRP A 163 -4.43 66.05 10.20
CA TRP A 163 -5.85 65.67 10.17
C TRP A 163 -6.68 66.50 9.18
N THR A 164 -6.18 67.63 8.69
CA THR A 164 -6.89 68.51 7.73
C THR A 164 -6.71 68.04 6.29
N GLU A 165 -5.68 67.28 5.98
CA GLU A 165 -5.36 66.79 4.63
C GLU A 165 -6.10 65.49 4.27
N LYS A 166 -7.14 65.12 5.02
CA LYS A 166 -7.96 63.95 4.68
C LYS A 166 -8.59 64.14 3.29
N PRO A 167 -8.54 63.14 2.38
CA PRO A 167 -9.07 63.24 1.01
C PRO A 167 -10.53 63.68 0.89
N HIS A 168 -11.31 63.43 1.94
CA HIS A 168 -12.75 63.74 2.02
C HIS A 168 -13.05 64.75 3.15
N PHE A 169 -12.06 65.52 3.61
CA PHE A 169 -12.28 66.58 4.57
C PHE A 169 -13.30 67.58 4.00
N GLY A 170 -14.35 67.89 4.77
CA GLY A 170 -15.44 68.77 4.34
C GLY A 170 -16.43 68.15 3.32
N LYS A 171 -16.24 66.91 2.88
CA LYS A 171 -17.20 66.19 2.02
C LYS A 171 -18.10 65.30 2.88
N VAL A 172 -19.39 65.27 2.55
CA VAL A 172 -20.35 64.36 3.19
C VAL A 172 -20.02 62.92 2.77
N PRO A 173 -19.85 61.99 3.73
CA PRO A 173 -19.58 60.59 3.40
C PRO A 173 -20.69 59.95 2.55
N PRO A 174 -20.35 59.10 1.57
CA PRO A 174 -21.31 58.55 0.61
C PRO A 174 -22.39 57.67 1.27
N TYR A 175 -22.06 57.02 2.38
CA TYR A 175 -23.00 56.16 3.10
C TYR A 175 -24.20 56.93 3.67
N LEU A 176 -24.05 58.23 3.99
CA LEU A 176 -25.15 59.03 4.52
C LEU A 176 -26.25 59.26 3.48
N ASN A 177 -25.89 59.37 2.20
CA ASN A 177 -26.88 59.48 1.12
C ASN A 177 -27.65 58.17 0.93
N LYS A 178 -26.97 57.03 1.10
CA LYS A 178 -27.61 55.71 1.08
C LYS A 178 -28.63 55.57 2.21
N ILE A 179 -28.24 55.93 3.44
CA ILE A 179 -29.13 55.87 4.61
C ILE A 179 -30.35 56.79 4.43
N LYS A 180 -30.16 58.01 3.92
CA LYS A 180 -31.27 58.94 3.66
C LYS A 180 -32.28 58.36 2.66
N LYS A 181 -31.79 57.69 1.61
CA LYS A 181 -32.64 57.02 0.62
C LYS A 181 -33.38 55.83 1.22
N GLU A 182 -32.69 55.01 2.00
CA GLU A 182 -33.31 53.85 2.67
C GLU A 182 -34.45 54.29 3.60
N ILE A 183 -34.23 55.36 4.38
CA ILE A 183 -35.25 55.95 5.24
C ILE A 183 -36.44 56.50 4.43
N SER A 184 -36.21 57.17 3.29
CA SER A 184 -37.31 57.67 2.45
C SER A 184 -38.14 56.54 1.85
N ASP A 185 -37.47 55.50 1.35
CA ASP A 185 -38.12 54.34 0.75
C ASP A 185 -38.97 53.60 1.80
N GLU A 186 -38.48 53.50 3.05
CA GLU A 186 -39.22 52.92 4.18
C GLU A 186 -40.47 53.74 4.55
N TYR A 187 -40.37 55.06 4.60
CA TYR A 187 -41.53 55.93 4.86
C TYR A 187 -42.60 55.80 3.77
N GLU A 188 -42.21 55.72 2.50
CA GLU A 188 -43.13 55.49 1.39
C GLU A 188 -43.80 54.11 1.49
N TYR A 189 -43.02 53.07 1.81
CA TYR A 189 -43.55 51.73 2.02
C TYR A 189 -44.60 51.69 3.13
N ILE A 190 -44.30 52.24 4.32
CA ILE A 190 -45.25 52.31 5.45
C ILE A 190 -46.51 53.09 5.05
N ARG A 191 -46.37 54.20 4.32
CA ARG A 191 -47.51 55.00 3.85
C ARG A 191 -48.43 54.20 2.92
N THR A 192 -47.87 53.47 1.95
CA THR A 192 -48.68 52.65 1.02
C THR A 192 -49.39 51.49 1.73
N MET A 193 -48.74 50.89 2.72
CA MET A 193 -49.30 49.81 3.54
C MET A 193 -50.49 50.31 4.37
N GLN A 194 -50.37 51.47 5.02
CA GLN A 194 -51.46 52.10 5.78
C GLN A 194 -52.66 52.43 4.87
N GLN A 195 -52.42 53.02 3.70
CA GLN A 195 -53.49 53.37 2.76
C GLN A 195 -54.23 52.15 2.21
N SER A 196 -53.51 51.05 1.98
CA SER A 196 -54.10 49.79 1.51
C SER A 196 -54.90 49.08 2.61
N GLN A 197 -54.43 49.15 3.86
CA GLN A 197 -55.12 48.59 5.02
C GLN A 197 -56.40 49.36 5.35
N GLU A 198 -56.44 50.67 5.11
CA GLU A 198 -57.67 51.47 5.19
C GLU A 198 -58.67 51.16 4.06
N GLY A 199 -58.21 50.61 2.92
CA GLY A 199 -59.05 50.32 1.75
C GLY A 199 -59.66 48.92 1.67
N ASP A 200 -59.17 47.94 2.44
CA ASP A 200 -59.48 46.51 2.26
C ASP A 200 -60.18 45.87 3.47
N HIS A 201 -60.94 46.65 4.24
CA HIS A 201 -61.93 46.11 5.18
C HIS A 201 -63.27 45.93 4.43
N PRO A 202 -63.68 44.70 4.04
CA PRO A 202 -64.96 44.47 3.38
C PRO A 202 -66.09 44.73 4.39
N GLY A 203 -66.60 45.97 4.37
CA GLY A 203 -67.65 46.44 5.29
C GLY A 203 -67.42 47.83 5.88
N LEU A 204 -66.22 48.41 5.76
CA LEU A 204 -65.97 49.81 6.15
C LEU A 204 -65.71 50.64 4.89
N ARG A 205 -66.64 51.55 4.57
CA ARG A 205 -66.34 52.68 3.67
C ARG A 205 -65.96 53.90 4.52
N PRO A 206 -64.98 54.73 4.10
CA PRO A 206 -64.81 56.04 4.73
C PRO A 206 -66.10 56.85 4.53
N ILE A 207 -66.67 57.37 5.62
CA ILE A 207 -67.86 58.22 5.60
C ILE A 207 -67.56 59.49 4.77
N GLY A 208 -68.42 59.81 3.80
CA GLY A 208 -68.21 60.98 2.94
C GLY A 208 -68.32 62.28 3.72
N GLU A 209 -67.69 63.36 3.25
CA GLU A 209 -67.67 64.65 3.95
C GLU A 209 -69.09 65.22 4.18
N GLY A 210 -70.04 64.95 3.28
CA GLY A 210 -71.45 65.33 3.46
C GLY A 210 -72.15 64.58 4.60
N GLU A 211 -71.91 63.27 4.73
CA GLU A 211 -72.51 62.44 5.78
C GLU A 211 -71.91 62.74 7.17
N ARG A 212 -70.67 63.24 7.20
CA ARG A 212 -70.07 63.78 8.43
C ARG A 212 -70.75 65.05 8.91
N ALA A 213 -71.19 65.91 7.99
CA ALA A 213 -71.83 67.18 8.34
C ALA A 213 -73.23 66.96 8.92
N GLU A 214 -74.00 66.01 8.39
CA GLU A 214 -75.32 65.64 8.94
C GLU A 214 -75.26 65.02 10.34
N LEU A 215 -74.13 64.40 10.73
CA LEU A 215 -73.99 63.79 12.06
C LEU A 215 -73.67 64.80 13.18
N ILE A 216 -73.39 66.05 12.80
CA ILE A 216 -72.96 67.14 13.71
C ILE A 216 -74.13 68.11 14.01
N ASP A 217 -75.29 67.93 13.37
CA ASP A 217 -76.55 68.64 13.64
C ASP A 217 -77.54 67.74 14.41
#